data_AF-A0A832M439-F1
#
_entry.id   AF-A0A832M439-F1
#
_cell.length_a   1.000
_cell.length_b   1.000
_cell.length_c   1.000
_cell.angle_alpha   90.00
_cell.angle_beta   90.00
_cell.angle_gamma   90.00
#
_symmetry.space_group_name_H-M   'P 1'
#
loop_
_entity.id
_entity.type
_entity.pdbx_description
1 polymer ?
#
loop_
_entity_poly.entity_id
_entity_poly.type
_entity_poly.pdbx_seq_one_letter_code
_entity_poly.pdbx_strand_id
1 'polypeptide(L)'
;MKRFNFVLALLPLVLTTSCVTRAVREKQAQVCGNLADLNSAIAVVRRISSASTSTVSALKQAETQVTTAFRELKASAKDVQETKLDDLEKAYEELDKAVKDLPDQSTITQARTVIADKITTVESASLQMKSSLRCPSLDSSVTATPKQMSIHIR
;
A
#
# COMPACT_ATOMS: atom_id res chain seq x y z
N MET A 1 -61.07 -4.62 -36.24
CA MET A 1 -60.81 -3.79 -35.05
C MET A 1 -60.58 -4.70 -33.85
N LYS A 2 -59.33 -4.88 -33.41
CA LYS A 2 -58.98 -5.74 -32.25
C LYS A 2 -58.35 -4.82 -31.19
N ARG A 3 -58.99 -4.78 -30.02
CA ARG A 3 -58.70 -3.84 -28.93
C ARG A 3 -57.32 -4.14 -28.33
N PHE A 4 -56.44 -3.14 -28.31
CA PHE A 4 -55.14 -3.19 -27.65
C PHE A 4 -55.37 -3.16 -26.13
N ASN A 5 -55.06 -4.28 -25.47
CA ASN A 5 -55.05 -4.40 -24.01
C ASN A 5 -53.66 -4.00 -23.52
N PHE A 6 -53.58 -2.86 -22.85
CA PHE A 6 -52.36 -2.30 -22.25
C PHE A 6 -52.21 -2.92 -20.85
N VAL A 7 -51.45 -4.01 -20.72
CA VAL A 7 -51.07 -4.57 -19.41
C VAL A 7 -49.66 -4.13 -19.10
N LEU A 8 -49.58 -3.16 -18.19
CA LEU A 8 -48.40 -2.71 -17.49
C LEU A 8 -47.92 -3.85 -16.56
N ALA A 9 -46.80 -4.49 -16.86
CA ALA A 9 -46.13 -5.40 -15.92
C ALA A 9 -44.61 -5.49 -16.18
N LEU A 10 -43.88 -4.57 -15.53
CA LEU A 10 -42.62 -4.81 -14.82
C LEU A 10 -41.55 -5.70 -15.49
N LEU A 11 -40.62 -5.06 -16.22
CA LEU A 11 -39.22 -5.48 -16.39
C LEU A 11 -38.33 -4.23 -16.18
N PRO A 12 -37.05 -4.32 -15.74
CA PRO A 12 -36.24 -5.51 -15.48
C PRO A 12 -35.40 -5.49 -14.17
N LEU A 13 -34.79 -6.65 -13.90
CA LEU A 13 -33.55 -6.88 -13.14
C LEU A 13 -32.65 -5.64 -13.03
N VAL A 14 -32.15 -5.29 -11.84
CA VAL A 14 -30.70 -5.14 -11.49
C VAL A 14 -30.60 -4.84 -9.98
N LEU A 15 -30.37 -5.85 -9.12
CA LEU A 15 -29.99 -5.64 -7.70
C LEU A 15 -28.64 -6.29 -7.36
N THR A 16 -27.76 -6.52 -8.36
CA THR A 16 -26.48 -7.23 -8.17
C THR A 16 -25.25 -6.33 -7.99
N THR A 17 -25.40 -5.01 -7.84
CA THR A 17 -24.26 -4.06 -7.74
C THR A 17 -23.55 -4.04 -6.37
N SER A 18 -24.08 -4.73 -5.36
CA SER A 18 -23.49 -4.76 -4.01
C SER A 18 -22.27 -5.70 -3.89
N CYS A 19 -22.16 -6.73 -4.74
CA CYS A 19 -21.06 -7.69 -4.64
C CYS A 19 -19.75 -7.13 -5.26
N VAL A 20 -19.86 -6.46 -6.41
CA VAL A 20 -18.70 -5.90 -7.13
C VAL A 20 -18.04 -4.76 -6.36
N THR A 21 -18.83 -3.93 -5.68
CA THR A 21 -18.32 -2.81 -4.86
C THR A 21 -17.63 -3.26 -3.56
N ARG A 22 -17.88 -4.50 -3.10
CA ARG A 22 -17.16 -5.07 -1.95
C ARG A 22 -15.76 -5.55 -2.37
N ALA A 23 -15.67 -6.32 -3.46
CA ALA A 23 -14.40 -6.83 -3.96
C ALA A 23 -13.42 -5.69 -4.30
N VAL A 24 -13.89 -4.62 -4.95
CA VAL A 24 -13.05 -3.45 -5.25
C VAL A 24 -12.55 -2.76 -3.98
N ARG A 25 -13.38 -2.62 -2.94
CA ARG A 25 -12.97 -2.05 -1.65
C ARG A 25 -11.95 -2.92 -0.91
N GLU A 26 -12.11 -4.23 -0.94
CA GLU A 26 -11.15 -5.17 -0.36
C GLU A 26 -9.78 -5.06 -1.04
N LYS A 27 -9.75 -4.97 -2.38
CA LYS A 27 -8.51 -4.75 -3.14
C LYS A 27 -7.85 -3.41 -2.82
N GLN A 28 -8.63 -2.33 -2.76
CA GLN A 28 -8.10 -1.02 -2.37
C GLN A 28 -7.52 -1.03 -0.94
N ALA A 29 -8.22 -1.64 0.01
CA ALA A 29 -7.73 -1.79 1.38
C ALA A 29 -6.43 -2.60 1.44
N GLN A 30 -6.32 -3.67 0.65
CA GLN A 30 -5.11 -4.48 0.55
C GLN A 30 -3.92 -3.68 0.02
N VAL A 31 -4.10 -2.88 -1.04
CA VAL A 31 -3.03 -2.02 -1.57
C VAL A 31 -2.60 -0.98 -0.53
N CYS A 32 -3.55 -0.38 0.17
CA CYS A 32 -3.25 0.57 1.24
C CYS A 32 -2.50 -0.07 2.42
N GLY A 33 -2.83 -1.31 2.78
CA GLY A 33 -2.11 -2.10 3.78
C GLY A 33 -0.65 -2.34 3.35
N ASN A 34 -0.44 -2.89 2.16
CA ASN A 34 0.90 -3.17 1.64
C ASN A 34 1.73 -1.88 1.48
N LEU A 35 1.10 -0.75 1.15
CA LEU A 35 1.76 0.55 1.09
C LEU A 35 2.18 1.04 2.49
N ALA A 36 1.38 0.78 3.52
CA ALA A 36 1.75 1.08 4.90
C ALA A 36 2.92 0.21 5.38
N ASP A 37 2.95 -1.07 4.99
CA ASP A 37 4.05 -1.99 5.28
C ASP A 37 5.35 -1.55 4.61
N LEU A 38 5.28 -1.14 3.33
CA LEU A 38 6.41 -0.56 2.62
C LEU A 38 6.95 0.69 3.33
N ASN A 39 6.07 1.63 3.70
CA ASN A 39 6.47 2.83 4.44
C ASN A 39 7.14 2.50 5.78
N SER A 40 6.63 1.48 6.48
CA SER A 40 7.22 1.01 7.75
C SER A 40 8.62 0.42 7.53
N ALA A 41 8.80 -0.39 6.47
CA ALA A 41 10.11 -0.94 6.11
C ALA A 41 11.12 0.17 5.74
N ILE A 42 10.69 1.18 4.98
CA ILE A 42 11.52 2.34 4.64
C ILE A 42 11.92 3.12 5.91
N ALA A 43 11.01 3.29 6.86
CA ALA A 43 11.31 3.93 8.14
C ALA A 43 12.33 3.12 8.98
N VAL A 44 12.37 1.79 8.86
CA VAL A 44 13.43 0.96 9.46
C VAL A 44 14.78 1.26 8.79
N VAL A 45 14.86 1.29 7.46
CA VAL A 45 16.08 1.65 6.72
C VAL A 45 16.58 3.03 7.13
N ARG A 46 15.67 4.02 7.21
CA ARG A 46 15.99 5.37 7.67
C ARG A 46 16.58 5.38 9.08
N ARG A 47 15.98 4.66 10.03
CA ARG A 47 16.48 4.55 11.41
C ARG A 47 17.86 3.91 11.48
N ILE A 48 18.08 2.80 10.77
CA ILE A 48 19.38 2.10 10.73
C ILE A 48 20.45 3.00 10.11
N SER A 49 20.15 3.66 8.99
CA SER A 49 21.08 4.59 8.35
C SER A 49 21.47 5.75 9.28
N SER A 50 20.55 6.16 10.16
CA SER A 50 20.73 7.27 11.11
C SER A 50 21.44 6.85 12.41
N ALA A 51 21.46 5.56 12.73
CA ALA A 51 22.14 5.03 13.90
C ALA A 51 23.65 4.93 13.67
N SER A 52 24.43 5.58 14.53
CA SER A 52 25.90 5.55 14.47
C SER A 52 26.50 4.18 14.81
N THR A 53 25.75 3.33 15.52
CA THR A 53 26.16 1.98 15.94
C THR A 53 25.71 0.88 14.98
N SER A 54 24.96 1.21 13.92
CA SER A 54 24.51 0.23 12.94
C SER A 54 25.59 -0.11 11.91
N THR A 55 25.39 -1.22 11.20
CA THR A 55 26.31 -1.73 10.17
C THR A 55 25.68 -1.69 8.79
N VAL A 56 26.52 -1.68 7.74
CA VAL A 56 26.04 -1.82 6.36
C VAL A 56 25.32 -3.14 6.15
N SER A 57 25.71 -4.21 6.84
CA SER A 57 24.98 -5.48 6.79
C SER A 57 23.55 -5.36 7.34
N ALA A 58 23.34 -4.66 8.45
CA ALA A 58 21.99 -4.40 8.98
C ALA A 58 21.17 -3.54 8.02
N LEU A 59 21.80 -2.58 7.35
CA LEU A 59 21.17 -1.76 6.32
C LEU A 59 20.71 -2.62 5.12
N LYS A 60 21.58 -3.49 4.59
CA LYS A 60 21.25 -4.42 3.50
C LYS A 60 20.12 -5.39 3.90
N GLN A 61 20.13 -5.87 5.14
CA GLN A 61 19.05 -6.72 5.65
C GLN A 61 17.71 -5.98 5.73
N ALA A 62 17.71 -4.71 6.14
CA ALA A 62 16.50 -3.89 6.16
C ALA A 62 16.01 -3.55 4.74
N GLU A 63 16.93 -3.32 3.80
CA GLU A 63 16.58 -3.16 2.39
C GLU A 63 15.88 -4.41 1.84
N THR A 64 16.31 -5.62 2.21
CA THR A 64 15.61 -6.85 1.82
C THR A 64 14.15 -6.89 2.28
N GLN A 65 13.84 -6.27 3.43
CA GLN A 65 12.46 -6.13 3.91
C GLN A 65 11.67 -5.13 3.06
N VAL A 66 12.30 -4.01 2.66
CA VAL A 66 11.72 -3.05 1.70
C VAL A 66 11.44 -3.74 0.36
N THR A 67 12.39 -4.52 -0.17
CA THR A 67 12.20 -5.33 -1.39
C THR A 67 10.97 -6.23 -1.29
N THR A 68 10.80 -6.91 -0.16
CA THR A 68 9.66 -7.82 0.05
C THR A 68 8.34 -7.05 0.11
N ALA A 69 8.27 -5.98 0.90
CA ALA A 69 7.08 -5.14 1.02
C ALA A 69 6.71 -4.47 -0.32
N PHE A 70 7.70 -4.01 -1.09
CA PHE A 70 7.48 -3.43 -2.41
C PHE A 70 6.92 -4.46 -3.39
N ARG A 71 7.43 -5.70 -3.38
CA ARG A 71 6.90 -6.79 -4.21
C ARG A 71 5.44 -7.10 -3.88
N GLU A 72 5.08 -7.12 -2.60
CA GLU A 72 3.70 -7.32 -2.15
C GLU A 72 2.78 -6.17 -2.55
N LEU A 73 3.25 -4.92 -2.43
CA LEU A 73 2.54 -3.75 -2.92
C LEU A 73 2.32 -3.82 -4.43
N LYS A 74 3.37 -4.12 -5.21
CA LYS A 74 3.28 -4.25 -6.67
C LYS A 74 2.30 -5.35 -7.07
N ALA A 75 2.27 -6.46 -6.35
CA ALA A 75 1.33 -7.55 -6.60
C ALA A 75 -0.12 -7.11 -6.38
N SER A 76 -0.43 -6.40 -5.30
CA SER A 76 -1.79 -5.93 -5.03
C SER A 76 -2.19 -4.72 -5.90
N ALA A 77 -1.24 -3.85 -6.25
CA ALA A 77 -1.49 -2.64 -7.05
C ALA A 77 -1.89 -2.96 -8.50
N LYS A 78 -1.47 -4.11 -9.04
CA LYS A 78 -1.91 -4.61 -10.36
C LYS A 78 -3.43 -4.75 -10.46
N ASP A 79 -4.09 -5.07 -9.36
CA ASP A 79 -5.54 -5.28 -9.33
C ASP A 79 -6.35 -3.98 -9.37
N VAL A 80 -5.69 -2.82 -9.10
CA VAL A 80 -6.36 -1.50 -9.00
C VAL A 80 -5.91 -0.49 -10.06
N GLN A 81 -5.03 -0.89 -11.00
CA GLN A 81 -4.51 -0.05 -12.10
C GLN A 81 -3.92 1.30 -11.63
N GLU A 82 -3.06 1.26 -10.62
CA GLU A 82 -2.54 2.49 -10.01
C GLU A 82 -1.41 3.12 -10.84
N THR A 83 -1.68 4.32 -11.39
CA THR A 83 -0.74 5.05 -12.27
C THR A 83 0.54 5.53 -11.57
N LYS A 84 0.53 5.62 -10.23
CA LYS A 84 1.67 6.06 -9.41
C LYS A 84 2.62 4.93 -9.01
N LEU A 85 2.31 3.69 -9.39
CA LEU A 85 3.18 2.55 -9.11
C LEU A 85 4.53 2.65 -9.85
N ASP A 86 4.55 3.16 -11.07
CA ASP A 86 5.78 3.29 -11.87
C ASP A 86 6.76 4.32 -11.27
N ASP A 87 6.24 5.44 -10.77
CA ASP A 87 7.05 6.47 -10.11
C ASP A 87 7.68 5.92 -8.81
N LEU A 88 6.90 5.14 -8.04
CA LEU A 88 7.39 4.48 -6.84
C LEU A 88 8.39 3.36 -7.16
N GLU A 89 8.16 2.59 -8.23
CA GLU A 89 9.06 1.53 -8.69
C GLU A 89 10.44 2.09 -9.03
N LYS A 90 10.50 3.16 -9.84
CA LYS A 90 11.76 3.83 -10.17
C LYS A 90 12.49 4.32 -8.92
N ALA A 91 11.77 4.97 -8.01
CA ALA A 91 12.37 5.47 -6.77
C ALA A 91 12.95 4.33 -5.92
N TYR A 92 12.22 3.21 -5.81
CA TYR A 92 12.66 2.03 -5.09
C TYR A 92 13.87 1.37 -5.75
N GLU A 93 13.88 1.20 -7.08
CA GLU A 93 15.02 0.64 -7.82
C GLU A 93 16.30 1.45 -7.62
N GLU A 94 16.19 2.79 -7.57
CA GLU A 94 17.35 3.63 -7.25
C GLU A 94 17.87 3.42 -5.83
N LEU A 95 16.97 3.21 -4.85
CA LEU A 95 17.36 2.90 -3.47
C LEU A 95 18.00 1.52 -3.37
N ASP A 96 17.37 0.49 -3.95
CA ASP A 96 17.86 -0.89 -3.98
C ASP A 96 19.26 -0.96 -4.60
N LYS A 97 19.45 -0.32 -5.76
CA LYS A 97 20.74 -0.21 -6.41
C LYS A 97 21.75 0.51 -5.53
N ALA A 98 21.39 1.66 -4.97
CA ALA A 98 22.27 2.42 -4.11
C ALA A 98 22.75 1.62 -2.89
N VAL A 99 21.90 0.76 -2.32
CA VAL A 99 22.27 -0.12 -1.20
C VAL A 99 23.13 -1.31 -1.65
N LYS A 100 22.83 -1.92 -2.79
CA LYS A 100 23.61 -3.04 -3.35
C LYS A 100 25.02 -2.63 -3.78
N ASP A 101 25.15 -1.42 -4.32
CA ASP A 101 26.43 -0.86 -4.77
C ASP A 101 27.33 -0.45 -3.58
N LEU A 102 26.83 -0.47 -2.33
CA LEU A 102 27.66 -0.21 -1.16
C LEU A 102 28.67 -1.34 -0.92
N PRO A 103 29.97 -1.00 -0.82
CA PRO A 103 31.00 -1.93 -0.37
C PRO A 103 30.67 -2.47 1.03
N ASP A 104 30.96 -3.75 1.27
CA ASP A 104 30.70 -4.37 2.58
C ASP A 104 31.56 -3.75 3.70
N GLN A 105 32.76 -3.27 3.36
CA GLN A 105 33.64 -2.54 4.28
C GLN A 105 33.29 -1.06 4.47
N SER A 106 32.25 -0.53 3.81
CA SER A 106 31.84 0.87 4.01
C SER A 106 31.30 1.09 5.42
N THR A 107 31.46 2.32 5.90
CA THR A 107 30.86 2.71 7.19
C THR A 107 29.38 3.08 6.99
N ILE A 108 28.58 2.96 8.06
CA ILE A 108 27.17 3.37 8.02
C ILE A 108 27.00 4.87 7.69
N THR A 109 28.00 5.70 8.02
CA THR A 109 27.99 7.13 7.71
C THR A 109 28.18 7.40 6.21
N GLN A 110 29.09 6.65 5.57
CA GLN A 110 29.25 6.69 4.10
C GLN A 110 27.97 6.20 3.42
N ALA A 111 27.43 5.06 3.88
CA ALA A 111 26.18 4.52 3.36
C ALA A 111 25.02 5.52 3.45
N ARG A 112 24.84 6.17 4.61
CA ARG A 112 23.83 7.22 4.81
C ARG A 112 23.93 8.32 3.75
N THR A 113 25.13 8.79 3.46
CA THR A 113 25.36 9.88 2.50
C THR A 113 24.90 9.48 1.09
N VAL A 114 25.09 8.22 0.71
CA VAL A 114 24.68 7.69 -0.60
C VAL A 114 23.17 7.52 -0.69
N ILE A 115 22.52 7.03 0.38
CA ILE A 115 21.11 6.60 0.31
C ILE A 115 20.11 7.65 0.80
N ALA A 116 20.52 8.68 1.54
CA ALA A 116 19.59 9.62 2.20
C ALA A 116 18.58 10.25 1.23
N ASP A 117 19.04 10.71 0.08
CA ASP A 117 18.20 11.30 -0.98
C ASP A 117 17.28 10.25 -1.61
N LYS A 118 17.76 9.02 -1.76
CA LYS A 118 16.98 7.90 -2.31
C LYS A 118 15.84 7.51 -1.38
N ILE A 119 16.10 7.38 -0.08
CA ILE A 119 15.05 7.12 0.92
C ILE A 119 13.98 8.22 0.87
N THR A 120 14.40 9.49 0.79
CA THR A 120 13.47 10.63 0.69
C THR A 120 12.64 10.60 -0.60
N THR A 121 13.23 10.18 -1.71
CA THR A 121 12.54 10.03 -2.99
C THR A 121 11.48 8.93 -2.92
N VAL A 122 11.81 7.77 -2.32
CA VAL A 122 10.84 6.68 -2.12
C VAL A 122 9.71 7.12 -1.19
N GLU A 123 9.99 7.80 -0.08
CA GLU A 123 8.93 8.31 0.80
C GLU A 123 8.01 9.30 0.09
N SER A 124 8.56 10.22 -0.70
CA SER A 124 7.76 11.16 -1.48
C SER A 124 6.84 10.44 -2.48
N ALA A 125 7.38 9.46 -3.22
CA ALA A 125 6.60 8.67 -4.17
C ALA A 125 5.51 7.84 -3.46
N SER A 126 5.83 7.24 -2.31
CA SER A 126 4.87 6.50 -1.49
C SER A 126 3.75 7.39 -0.98
N LEU A 127 4.04 8.64 -0.58
CA LEU A 127 3.04 9.61 -0.16
C LEU A 127 2.13 10.02 -1.32
N GLN A 128 2.68 10.25 -2.51
CA GLN A 128 1.89 10.56 -3.70
C GLN A 128 0.95 9.39 -4.06
N MET A 129 1.44 8.16 -4.02
CA MET A 129 0.62 6.96 -4.24
C MET A 129 -0.46 6.82 -3.17
N LYS A 130 -0.14 7.07 -1.89
CA LYS A 130 -1.11 7.06 -0.79
C LYS A 130 -2.25 8.06 -1.02
N SER A 131 -1.91 9.27 -1.45
CA SER A 131 -2.88 10.33 -1.78
C SER A 131 -3.73 9.96 -2.99
N SER A 132 -3.12 9.39 -4.04
CA SER A 132 -3.81 8.94 -5.26
C SER A 132 -4.84 7.85 -4.95
N LEU A 133 -4.44 6.83 -4.18
CA LEU A 133 -5.29 5.73 -3.72
C LEU A 133 -6.33 6.12 -2.67
N ARG A 134 -6.28 7.36 -2.16
CA ARG A 134 -7.11 7.85 -1.04
C ARG A 134 -7.10 6.89 0.15
N CYS A 135 -5.92 6.34 0.47
CA CYS A 135 -5.80 5.40 1.57
C CYS A 135 -6.21 6.08 2.89
N PRO A 136 -7.09 5.45 3.68
CA PRO A 136 -7.50 6.01 4.96
C PRO A 136 -6.27 6.15 5.87
N SER A 137 -6.24 7.21 6.67
CA SER A 137 -5.39 7.22 7.86
C SER A 137 -5.77 6.02 8.71
N LEU A 138 -4.79 5.26 9.21
CA LEU A 138 -4.92 4.00 9.96
C LEU A 138 -5.83 4.06 11.22
N ASP A 139 -6.40 5.23 11.52
CA ASP A 139 -7.39 5.49 12.57
C ASP A 139 -8.80 4.96 12.22
N SER A 140 -9.15 4.87 10.92
CA SER A 140 -10.55 4.63 10.52
C SER A 140 -11.00 3.15 10.52
N SER A 141 -10.12 2.20 10.79
CA SER A 141 -10.45 0.76 10.78
C SER A 141 -11.07 0.26 12.10
N VAL A 142 -11.15 1.09 13.14
CA VAL A 142 -11.69 0.69 14.45
C VAL A 142 -13.23 0.81 14.53
N THR A 143 -13.89 1.38 13.52
CA THR A 143 -15.35 1.58 13.55
C THR A 143 -16.10 0.64 12.60
N ALA A 144 -15.83 -0.66 12.68
CA ALA A 144 -16.68 -1.68 12.05
C ALA A 144 -17.25 -2.64 13.11
N THR A 145 -18.47 -2.32 13.55
CA THR A 145 -19.49 -3.23 14.14
C THR A 145 -19.44 -3.46 15.66
N PRO A 146 -20.24 -2.74 16.47
CA PRO A 146 -20.76 -3.32 17.70
C PRO A 146 -21.76 -4.41 17.28
N LYS A 147 -21.37 -5.68 17.45
CA LYS A 147 -22.31 -6.81 17.43
C LYS A 147 -23.30 -6.58 18.57
N GLN A 148 -24.45 -5.99 18.24
CA GLN A 148 -25.56 -5.76 19.15
C GLN A 148 -26.05 -7.11 19.66
N MET A 149 -25.53 -7.50 20.82
CA MET A 149 -25.96 -8.68 21.56
C MET A 149 -27.24 -8.28 22.28
N SER A 150 -28.39 -8.59 21.66
CA SER A 150 -29.69 -8.54 22.30
C SER A 150 -29.69 -9.47 23.52
N ILE A 151 -29.47 -8.88 24.70
CA ILE A 151 -29.76 -9.53 25.98
C ILE A 151 -31.23 -9.21 26.29
N HIS A 152 -32.11 -10.15 25.94
CA HIS A 152 -33.44 -10.24 26.52
C HIS A 152 -33.28 -10.70 27.97
N ILE A 153 -33.50 -9.80 28.94
CA ILE A 153 -33.83 -10.19 30.31
C ILE A 153 -35.35 -10.23 30.39
N ARG A 154 -35.86 -11.43 30.66
CA ARG A 154 -37.23 -11.67 31.15
C ARG A 154 -37.27 -11.41 32.65
#